data_AF-A0A2T4J9U5-F1
#
_entry.id   AF-A0A2T4J9U5-F1
#
_cell.length_a   1.000
_cell.length_b   1.000
_cell.length_c   1.000
_cell.angle_alpha   90.00
_cell.angle_beta   90.00
_cell.angle_gamma   90.00
#
_symmetry.space_group_name_H-M   'P 1'
#
loop_
_entity.id
_entity.type
_entity.pdbx_description
1 polymer ?
#
loop_
_entity_poly.entity_id
_entity_poly.type
_entity_poly.pdbx_seq_one_letter_code
_entity_poly.pdbx_strand_id
1 'polypeptide(L)'
;MILITLFFRLIPVALFIAAVYLTLFHGSTRLRLDPERQSAEFTARAPLRKIAKTYPLQEVKIAYVALEVDHPVYDEPHVVLKFPDGRKLRMECFYDDRETETWVAAIRALIAPLGEPQKQEKPQLGFDLTKMWTV
;
A
#
# COMPACT_ATOMS: atom_id res chain seq x y z
N MET A 1 31.09 -1.21 43.26
CA MET A 1 31.21 -2.35 42.30
C MET A 1 29.90 -3.06 42.04
N ILE A 2 29.16 -3.51 43.04
CA ILE A 2 27.91 -4.30 42.88
C ILE A 2 26.84 -3.58 42.04
N LEU A 3 26.67 -2.26 42.23
CA LEU A 3 25.70 -1.47 41.46
C LEU A 3 26.05 -1.38 39.96
N ILE A 4 27.35 -1.27 39.65
CA ILE A 4 27.85 -1.15 38.27
C ILE A 4 27.69 -2.49 37.54
N THR A 5 28.00 -3.61 38.20
CA THR A 5 27.82 -4.95 37.62
C THR A 5 26.33 -5.31 37.44
N LEU A 6 25.46 -4.88 38.34
CA LEU A 6 24.00 -4.99 38.15
C LEU A 6 23.52 -4.18 36.94
N PHE A 7 23.95 -2.91 36.83
CA PHE A 7 23.57 -2.06 35.71
C PHE A 7 24.03 -2.64 34.36
N PHE A 8 25.28 -3.13 34.30
CA PHE A 8 25.84 -3.74 33.10
C PHE A 8 25.15 -5.05 32.70
N ARG A 9 24.56 -5.78 33.65
CA ARG A 9 23.75 -6.98 33.37
C ARG A 9 22.31 -6.64 32.97
N LEU A 10 21.73 -5.57 33.52
CA LEU A 10 20.33 -5.21 33.27
C LEU A 10 20.14 -4.47 31.94
N ILE A 11 21.12 -3.68 31.49
CA ILE A 11 21.07 -2.99 30.19
C ILE A 11 20.82 -3.96 29.02
N PRO A 12 21.62 -5.03 28.80
CA PRO A 12 21.42 -5.91 27.66
C PRO A 12 20.07 -6.64 27.72
N VAL A 13 19.59 -6.97 28.92
CA VAL A 13 18.27 -7.58 29.12
C VAL A 13 17.15 -6.60 28.76
N ALA A 14 17.25 -5.35 29.20
CA ALA A 14 16.27 -4.31 28.86
C ALA A 14 16.25 -4.02 27.35
N LEU A 15 17.42 -3.97 26.71
CA LEU A 15 17.52 -3.79 25.25
C LEU A 15 16.92 -4.98 24.50
N PHE A 16 17.15 -6.21 24.96
CA PHE A 16 16.56 -7.41 24.36
C PHE A 16 15.04 -7.39 24.48
N ILE A 17 14.49 -7.08 25.66
CA ILE A 17 13.04 -6.94 25.86
C ILE A 17 12.47 -5.84 24.96
N ALA A 18 13.14 -4.70 24.84
CA ALA A 18 12.71 -3.61 23.97
C ALA A 18 12.74 -4.01 22.48
N ALA A 19 13.76 -4.75 22.04
CA ALA A 19 13.85 -5.26 20.67
C ALA A 19 12.73 -6.24 20.36
N VAL A 20 12.47 -7.20 21.25
CA VAL A 20 11.36 -8.17 21.12
C VAL A 20 10.00 -7.46 21.14
N TYR A 21 9.85 -6.42 21.97
CA TYR A 21 8.64 -5.60 21.98
C TYR A 21 8.44 -4.90 20.63
N LEU A 22 9.49 -4.29 20.06
CA LEU A 22 9.39 -3.61 18.76
C LEU A 22 9.08 -4.57 17.61
N THR A 23 9.58 -5.80 17.63
CA THR A 23 9.27 -6.80 16.59
C THR A 23 7.82 -7.30 16.69
N LEU A 24 7.33 -7.57 17.90
CA LEU A 24 5.96 -8.05 18.15
C LEU A 24 4.89 -6.97 17.91
N PHE A 25 5.18 -5.72 18.28
CA PHE A 25 4.26 -4.60 18.09
C PHE A 25 4.52 -3.86 16.77
N HIS A 26 4.77 -4.62 15.70
CA HIS A 26 4.92 -4.06 14.36
C HIS A 26 3.71 -3.17 14.04
N GLY A 27 3.99 -1.99 13.49
CA GLY A 27 2.95 -1.03 13.20
C GLY A 27 1.94 -1.61 12.22
N SER A 28 0.65 -1.27 12.38
CA SER A 28 -0.39 -1.64 11.43
C SER A 28 -0.96 -0.42 10.74
N THR A 29 -1.08 -0.50 9.43
CA THR A 29 -1.80 0.47 8.60
C THR A 29 -3.12 -0.15 8.18
N ARG A 30 -4.21 0.58 8.42
CA ARG A 30 -5.56 0.19 8.03
C ARG A 30 -6.17 1.29 7.18
N LEU A 31 -6.67 0.89 6.02
CA LEU A 31 -7.51 1.70 5.17
C LEU A 31 -8.94 1.18 5.25
N ARG A 32 -9.91 2.06 5.49
CA ARG A 32 -11.33 1.76 5.38
C ARG A 32 -11.94 2.74 4.39
N LEU A 33 -12.51 2.23 3.32
CA LEU A 33 -13.28 3.00 2.35
C LEU A 33 -14.76 2.81 2.69
N ASP A 34 -15.45 3.88 3.04
CA ASP A 34 -16.88 3.88 3.38
C ASP A 34 -17.65 4.58 2.26
N PRO A 35 -18.29 3.82 1.35
CA PRO A 35 -19.04 4.40 0.23
C PRO A 35 -20.34 5.08 0.69
N GLU A 36 -20.95 4.67 1.80
CA GLU A 36 -22.18 5.28 2.32
C GLU A 36 -21.91 6.68 2.86
N ARG A 37 -20.77 6.85 3.55
CA ARG A 37 -20.34 8.14 4.11
C ARG A 37 -19.49 8.97 3.15
N GLN A 38 -19.19 8.43 1.95
CA GLN A 38 -18.21 8.98 1.01
C GLN A 38 -16.89 9.39 1.68
N SER A 39 -16.42 8.57 2.61
CA SER A 39 -15.21 8.86 3.40
C SER A 39 -14.21 7.71 3.36
N ALA A 40 -12.93 8.08 3.38
CA ALA A 40 -11.80 7.18 3.48
C ALA A 40 -11.09 7.42 4.82
N GLU A 41 -11.14 6.43 5.70
CA GLU A 41 -10.43 6.47 6.97
C GLU A 41 -9.08 5.78 6.84
N PHE A 42 -8.02 6.55 7.09
CA PHE A 42 -6.66 6.07 7.19
C PHE A 42 -6.26 6.01 8.66
N THR A 43 -5.93 4.81 9.14
CA THR A 43 -5.40 4.61 10.49
C THR A 43 -4.01 3.99 10.41
N ALA A 44 -3.00 4.70 10.89
CA ALA A 44 -1.66 4.17 11.13
C ALA A 44 -1.45 4.00 12.64
N ARG A 45 -1.19 2.78 13.08
CA ARG A 45 -0.83 2.44 14.45
C ARG A 45 0.65 2.10 14.48
N ALA A 46 1.42 2.89 15.20
CA ALA A 46 2.79 2.63 15.58
C ALA A 46 2.85 2.25 17.07
N PRO A 47 3.94 1.62 17.55
CA PRO A 47 4.07 1.20 18.96
C PRO A 47 3.78 2.32 19.97
N LEU A 48 4.15 3.55 19.61
CA LEU A 48 4.07 4.74 20.47
C LEU A 48 2.99 5.74 20.04
N ARG A 49 2.38 5.57 18.87
CA ARG A 49 1.48 6.59 18.29
C ARG A 49 0.40 5.99 17.42
N LYS A 50 -0.83 6.41 17.64
CA LYS A 50 -1.95 6.18 16.72
C LYS A 50 -2.25 7.46 15.96
N ILE A 51 -2.32 7.38 14.64
CA ILE A 51 -2.74 8.46 13.75
C ILE A 51 -3.97 7.95 13.00
N ALA A 52 -5.11 8.59 13.20
CA ALA A 52 -6.31 8.35 12.42
C ALA A 52 -6.67 9.65 11.69
N LYS A 53 -6.91 9.57 10.38
CA LYS A 53 -7.38 10.69 9.57
C LYS A 53 -8.50 10.22 8.66
N THR A 54 -9.47 11.09 8.47
CA THR A 54 -10.58 10.89 7.54
C THR A 54 -10.40 11.83 6.37
N TYR A 55 -10.52 11.28 5.17
CA TYR A 55 -10.45 12.01 3.90
C TYR A 55 -11.76 11.82 3.15
N PRO A 56 -12.18 12.78 2.32
CA PRO A 56 -13.27 12.54 1.38
C PRO A 56 -12.82 11.53 0.32
N LEU A 57 -13.70 10.57 0.01
CA LEU A 57 -13.39 9.44 -0.86
C LEU A 57 -12.96 9.86 -2.27
N GLN A 58 -13.54 10.96 -2.77
CA GLN A 58 -13.29 11.53 -4.11
C GLN A 58 -11.89 12.14 -4.25
N GLU A 59 -11.24 12.51 -3.14
CA GLU A 59 -9.90 13.10 -3.15
C GLU A 59 -8.78 12.04 -3.08
N VAL A 60 -9.13 10.80 -2.74
CA VAL A 60 -8.19 9.67 -2.76
C VAL A 60 -7.99 9.26 -4.21
N LYS A 61 -6.73 9.11 -4.64
CA LYS A 61 -6.40 8.71 -6.02
C LYS A 61 -5.48 7.50 -6.02
N ILE A 62 -5.68 6.61 -6.99
CA ILE A 62 -4.69 5.57 -7.31
C ILE A 62 -3.56 6.27 -8.05
N ALA A 63 -2.38 6.31 -7.43
CA ALA A 63 -1.22 6.98 -8.00
C ALA A 63 -0.46 6.08 -8.96
N TYR A 64 -0.31 4.80 -8.59
CA TYR A 64 0.48 3.85 -9.35
C TYR A 64 0.06 2.41 -8.98
N VAL A 65 0.08 1.52 -9.95
CA VAL A 65 -0.11 0.08 -9.79
C VAL A 65 1.11 -0.57 -10.46
N ALA A 66 1.85 -1.36 -9.70
CA ALA A 66 2.93 -2.19 -10.23
C ALA A 66 2.45 -3.63 -10.20
N LEU A 67 2.35 -4.23 -11.39
CA LEU A 67 2.11 -5.66 -11.57
C LEU A 67 3.45 -6.37 -11.71
N GLU A 68 3.49 -7.63 -11.29
CA GLU A 68 4.68 -8.48 -11.36
C GLU A 68 5.09 -8.72 -12.82
N VAL A 69 4.12 -8.96 -13.70
CA VAL A 69 4.33 -9.18 -15.14
C VAL A 69 4.99 -7.98 -15.83
N ASP A 70 4.68 -6.76 -15.40
CA ASP A 70 5.21 -5.52 -15.98
C ASP A 70 6.55 -5.11 -15.37
N HIS A 71 6.86 -5.60 -14.16
CA HIS A 71 8.05 -5.20 -13.41
C HIS A 71 8.69 -6.40 -12.67
N PRO A 72 9.42 -7.28 -13.38
CA PRO A 72 10.07 -8.47 -12.80
C PRO A 72 11.22 -8.15 -11.82
N VAL A 73 11.50 -6.86 -11.58
CA VAL A 73 12.44 -6.38 -10.56
C VAL A 73 11.80 -6.36 -9.17
N TYR A 74 10.47 -6.37 -9.09
CA TYR A 74 9.73 -6.49 -7.84
C TYR A 74 9.16 -7.89 -7.74
N ASP A 75 9.52 -8.61 -6.66
CA ASP A 75 9.06 -9.97 -6.40
C ASP A 75 7.54 -10.04 -6.10
N GLU A 76 6.86 -8.91 -5.91
CA GLU A 76 5.44 -8.85 -5.54
C GLU A 76 4.71 -7.65 -6.17
N PRO A 77 3.48 -7.84 -6.68
CA PRO A 77 2.64 -6.75 -7.14
C PRO A 77 2.25 -5.82 -5.99
N HIS A 78 2.11 -4.53 -6.28
CA HIS A 78 1.75 -3.54 -5.26
C HIS A 78 0.96 -2.36 -5.82
N VAL A 79 0.11 -1.78 -4.96
CA VAL A 79 -0.78 -0.66 -5.30
C VAL A 79 -0.43 0.54 -4.42
N VAL A 80 -0.25 1.71 -5.04
CA VAL A 80 0.03 2.96 -4.32
C VAL A 80 -1.18 3.90 -4.42
N LEU A 81 -1.76 4.20 -3.27
CA LEU A 81 -2.81 5.20 -3.11
C LEU A 81 -2.21 6.53 -2.64
N LYS A 82 -2.69 7.65 -3.18
CA LYS A 82 -2.30 9.01 -2.78
C LYS A 82 -3.49 9.75 -2.18
N PHE A 83 -3.25 10.37 -1.04
CA PHE A 83 -4.20 11.21 -0.31
C PHE A 83 -4.02 12.69 -0.67
N PRO A 84 -5.04 13.54 -0.44
CA PRO A 84 -5.00 14.97 -0.76
C PRO A 84 -3.89 15.73 -0.02
N ASP A 85 -3.49 15.26 1.15
CA ASP A 85 -2.39 15.85 1.94
C ASP A 85 -0.99 15.42 1.46
N GLY A 86 -0.91 14.73 0.33
CA GLY A 86 0.33 14.27 -0.28
C GLY A 86 0.86 12.95 0.27
N ARG A 87 0.20 12.35 1.27
CA ARG A 87 0.62 11.03 1.78
C ARG A 87 0.35 9.93 0.77
N LYS A 88 1.18 8.90 0.82
CA LYS A 88 1.08 7.70 -0.01
C LYS A 88 0.90 6.49 0.89
N LEU A 89 -0.01 5.60 0.52
CA LEU A 89 -0.15 4.28 1.12
C LEU A 89 0.21 3.25 0.05
N ARG A 90 1.27 2.49 0.33
CA ARG A 90 1.65 1.33 -0.46
C ARG A 90 0.96 0.11 0.14
N MET A 91 0.17 -0.58 -0.67
CA MET A 91 -0.45 -1.86 -0.36
C MET A 91 0.39 -2.92 -1.06
N GLU A 92 0.89 -3.86 -0.28
CA GLU A 92 1.81 -4.93 -0.66
C GLU A 92 1.18 -6.26 -0.17
N CYS A 93 1.77 -7.40 -0.54
CA CYS A 93 1.25 -8.74 -0.22
C CYS A 93 -0.03 -9.13 -0.98
N PHE A 94 -0.14 -8.75 -2.25
CA PHE A 94 -1.12 -9.39 -3.14
C PHE A 94 -0.58 -10.76 -3.57
N TYR A 95 -1.46 -11.76 -3.65
CA TYR A 95 -1.08 -13.13 -3.98
C TYR A 95 -0.65 -13.28 -5.45
N ASP A 96 -1.35 -12.59 -6.35
CA ASP A 96 -1.04 -12.56 -7.78
C ASP A 96 -1.51 -11.25 -8.43
N ASP A 97 -1.15 -11.07 -9.70
CA ASP A 97 -1.57 -9.91 -10.50
C ASP A 97 -3.10 -9.84 -10.65
N ARG A 98 -3.80 -10.98 -10.68
CA ARG A 98 -5.26 -11.03 -10.87
C ARG A 98 -6.01 -10.51 -9.63
N GLU A 99 -5.52 -10.85 -8.44
CA GLU A 99 -6.01 -10.34 -7.18
C GLU A 99 -5.77 -8.84 -7.11
N THR A 100 -4.56 -8.41 -7.49
CA THR A 100 -4.19 -6.99 -7.57
C THR A 100 -5.14 -6.22 -8.47
N GLU A 101 -5.39 -6.69 -9.68
CA GLU A 101 -6.34 -6.09 -10.61
C GLU A 101 -7.77 -6.04 -10.06
N THR A 102 -8.22 -7.11 -9.39
CA THR A 102 -9.55 -7.18 -8.76
C THR A 102 -9.70 -6.11 -7.68
N TRP A 103 -8.69 -5.96 -6.83
CA TRP A 103 -8.66 -4.91 -5.81
C TRP A 103 -8.60 -3.52 -6.41
N VAL A 104 -7.78 -3.30 -7.45
CA VAL A 104 -7.70 -2.03 -8.16
C VAL A 104 -9.06 -1.67 -8.78
N ALA A 105 -9.74 -2.63 -9.41
CA ALA A 105 -11.08 -2.42 -9.97
C ALA A 105 -12.11 -2.06 -8.89
N ALA A 106 -12.10 -2.76 -7.74
CA ALA A 106 -12.99 -2.46 -6.62
C ALA A 106 -12.71 -1.06 -6.03
N ILE A 107 -11.45 -0.69 -5.83
CA ILE A 107 -11.06 0.63 -5.34
C ILE A 107 -11.45 1.72 -6.34
N ARG A 108 -11.25 1.49 -7.65
CA ARG A 108 -11.70 2.42 -8.69
C ARG A 108 -13.21 2.59 -8.68
N ALA A 109 -13.97 1.52 -8.54
CA ALA A 109 -15.43 1.58 -8.47
C ALA A 109 -15.92 2.39 -7.25
N LEU A 110 -15.19 2.34 -6.14
CA LEU A 110 -15.50 3.11 -4.93
C LEU A 110 -15.10 4.59 -5.03
N ILE A 111 -13.97 4.89 -5.69
CA ILE A 111 -13.42 6.24 -5.80
C ILE A 111 -14.03 7.01 -6.98
N ALA A 112 -14.46 6.32 -8.03
CA ALA A 112 -15.03 6.96 -9.21
C ALA A 112 -16.26 7.78 -8.80
N PRO A 113 -16.36 9.04 -9.26
CA PRO A 113 -17.60 9.78 -9.12
C PRO A 113 -18.70 8.98 -9.83
N LEU A 114 -19.87 8.90 -9.20
CA LEU A 114 -21.09 8.30 -9.74
C LEU A 114 -21.45 8.99 -11.08
N GLY A 115 -20.78 8.65 -12.19
CA GLY A 115 -20.99 9.34 -13.47
C GLY A 115 -19.88 9.37 -14.53
N GLU A 116 -18.68 8.79 -14.37
CA GLU A 116 -17.70 8.76 -15.48
C GLU A 116 -17.46 7.36 -16.08
N PRO A 117 -17.64 7.18 -17.40
CA PRO A 117 -17.34 5.93 -18.09
C PRO A 117 -15.83 5.71 -18.17
N GLN A 118 -15.44 4.45 -17.93
CA GLN A 118 -14.06 4.00 -17.87
C GLN A 118 -13.27 4.31 -19.15
N LYS A 119 -12.24 5.16 -19.05
CA LYS A 119 -11.16 5.16 -20.04
C LYS A 119 -10.20 4.03 -19.69
N GLN A 120 -10.53 2.85 -20.20
CA GLN A 120 -9.67 1.68 -20.21
C GLN A 120 -8.45 2.01 -21.08
N GLU A 121 -7.33 2.33 -20.44
CA GLU A 121 -6.05 2.48 -21.15
C GLU A 121 -5.61 1.09 -21.61
N LYS A 122 -5.91 0.80 -22.87
CA LYS A 122 -5.54 -0.42 -23.58
C LYS A 122 -4.01 -0.55 -23.58
N PRO A 123 -3.44 -1.72 -23.25
CA PRO A 123 -1.99 -1.90 -23.37
C PRO A 123 -1.59 -1.66 -24.82
N GLN A 124 -0.58 -0.83 -25.03
CA GLN A 124 0.07 -0.70 -26.33
C GLN A 124 0.85 -1.98 -26.61
N LEU A 125 0.14 -2.98 -27.14
CA LEU A 125 0.73 -4.14 -27.77
C LEU A 125 1.36 -3.69 -29.10
N GLY A 126 2.60 -3.23 -29.04
CA GLY A 126 3.41 -2.91 -30.20
C GLY A 126 3.90 -4.19 -30.89
N PHE A 127 3.01 -4.89 -31.59
CA PHE A 127 3.40 -5.83 -32.64
C PHE A 127 3.22 -5.14 -34.00
N ASP A 128 4.33 -4.65 -34.55
CA ASP A 128 4.44 -4.19 -35.92
C ASP A 128 4.43 -5.41 -36.87
N LEU A 129 3.24 -5.75 -37.38
CA LEU A 129 3.03 -6.81 -38.39
C LEU A 129 3.23 -6.31 -39.83
N THR A 130 3.88 -5.15 -40.04
CA THR A 130 4.02 -4.55 -41.37
C THR A 130 5.29 -5.01 -42.12
N LYS A 131 6.09 -5.92 -41.55
CA LYS A 131 7.29 -6.50 -42.18
C LYS A 131 7.13 -7.95 -42.67
N MET A 132 5.96 -8.33 -43.15
CA MET A 132 5.75 -9.68 -43.71
C MET A 132 5.21 -9.70 -45.15
N TRP A 133 5.48 -8.69 -45.96
CA TRP A 133 5.30 -8.80 -47.42
C TRP A 133 6.30 -7.94 -48.18
N THR A 134 7.45 -8.51 -48.56
CA THR A 134 8.16 -8.11 -49.79
C THR A 134 9.03 -9.27 -50.28
N VAL A 135 8.58 -9.84 -51.42
CA VAL A 135 9.27 -10.61 -52.48
C VAL A 135 10.35 -11.62 -52.08
#